data_AF-A0A820RXY2-F1
#
_entry.id   AF-A0A820RXY2-F1
#
_cell.length_a   1.000
_cell.length_b   1.000
_cell.length_c   1.000
_cell.angle_alpha   90.00
_cell.angle_beta   90.00
_cell.angle_gamma   90.00
#
_symmetry.space_group_name_H-M   'P 1'
#
loop_
_entity.id
_entity.type
_entity.pdbx_description
1 polymer ?
#
loop_
_entity_poly.entity_id
_entity_poly.type
_entity_poly.pdbx_seq_one_letter_code
_entity_poly.pdbx_strand_id
1 'polypeptide(L)'
;STHGLVINILHSLCTCSQPQFSDETQRVLRLSLAEFSLPKFYALFGLSKVKSASVIAFRTGIIRQQQQQQHSSQILPQDKQQQQPQQQQQPQQILTGRSMTITNTYSPTIEQSERMSLTSLETITDTLLELMEACMNDIPDCEWLAQWQELAKRFAFQFNPALQPRAIIVYGCISKTTSDREIKTLLRILVKALESFSDIDLIDSIIMCLTRLLPLLSPESKIHKFMFWIALSILQLEETQLYASGLALLEQNLHTLDHMLSLFENTSAHQQQTLEKIMMDAREPLEWQFKQLDASMGLSFKSNFNFALVGHLIKGKKK
;
A
#
# COMPACT_ATOMS: atom_id res chain seq x y z
N SER A 1 -0.84 -10.67 -15.30
CA SER A 1 -1.13 -9.91 -14.07
C SER A 1 -0.30 -10.49 -12.94
N THR A 2 -0.03 -9.74 -11.85
CA THR A 2 0.70 -10.24 -10.67
C THR A 2 0.00 -11.44 -10.03
N HIS A 3 -1.33 -11.41 -9.93
CA HIS A 3 -2.13 -12.55 -9.45
C HIS A 3 -1.87 -13.83 -10.23
N GLY A 4 -1.89 -13.77 -11.56
CA GLY A 4 -1.64 -14.94 -12.41
C GLY A 4 -0.22 -15.50 -12.24
N LEU A 5 0.77 -14.62 -12.00
CA LEU A 5 2.12 -15.06 -11.68
C LEU A 5 2.17 -15.84 -10.36
N VAL A 6 1.49 -15.34 -9.31
CA VAL A 6 1.39 -16.04 -8.02
C VAL A 6 0.73 -17.40 -8.19
N ILE A 7 -0.42 -17.48 -8.87
CA ILE A 7 -1.12 -18.76 -9.14
C ILE A 7 -0.21 -19.75 -9.87
N ASN A 8 0.53 -19.29 -10.89
CA ASN A 8 1.42 -20.16 -11.65
C ASN A 8 2.58 -20.67 -10.80
N ILE A 9 3.17 -19.84 -9.93
CA ILE A 9 4.22 -20.24 -9.00
C ILE A 9 3.67 -21.30 -8.03
N LEU A 10 2.52 -21.04 -7.41
CA LEU A 10 1.88 -21.97 -6.46
C LEU A 10 1.54 -23.32 -7.11
N HIS A 11 0.95 -23.29 -8.31
CA HIS A 11 0.65 -24.50 -9.06
C HIS A 11 1.93 -25.27 -9.41
N SER A 12 2.99 -24.57 -9.80
CA SER A 12 4.29 -25.19 -10.08
C SER A 12 4.87 -25.85 -8.83
N LEU A 13 4.82 -25.19 -7.67
CA LEU A 13 5.26 -25.77 -6.39
C LEU A 13 4.40 -26.97 -5.97
N CYS A 14 3.10 -26.98 -6.27
CA CYS A 14 2.22 -28.12 -6.01
C CYS A 14 2.50 -29.34 -6.90
N THR A 15 3.09 -29.13 -8.08
CA THR A 15 3.23 -30.17 -9.12
C THR A 15 4.67 -30.53 -9.44
N CYS A 16 5.65 -29.83 -8.85
CA CYS A 16 7.06 -30.14 -9.07
C CYS A 16 7.42 -31.48 -8.43
N SER A 17 8.24 -32.26 -9.14
CA SER A 17 8.80 -33.52 -8.63
C SER A 17 10.04 -33.31 -7.74
N GLN A 18 10.65 -32.11 -7.81
CA GLN A 18 11.76 -31.66 -6.99
C GLN A 18 11.65 -30.15 -6.76
N PRO A 19 11.92 -29.63 -5.55
CA PRO A 19 12.24 -30.37 -4.32
C PRO A 19 11.06 -31.25 -3.83
N GLN A 20 11.37 -32.26 -3.00
CA GLN A 20 10.32 -33.10 -2.41
C GLN A 20 9.76 -32.42 -1.17
N PHE A 21 8.55 -31.89 -1.28
CA PHE A 21 7.83 -31.29 -0.17
C PHE A 21 7.16 -32.37 0.70
N SER A 22 7.22 -32.17 2.01
CA SER A 22 6.49 -32.98 2.99
C SER A 22 4.97 -32.89 2.76
N ASP A 23 4.23 -33.88 3.28
CA ASP A 23 2.76 -33.88 3.17
C ASP A 23 2.13 -32.61 3.76
N GLU A 24 2.75 -32.08 4.82
CA GLU A 24 2.31 -30.85 5.48
C GLU A 24 2.53 -29.62 4.59
N THR A 25 3.72 -29.46 4.01
CA THR A 25 4.00 -28.38 3.06
C THR A 25 3.11 -28.47 1.82
N GLN A 26 2.88 -29.69 1.29
CA GLN A 26 1.95 -29.89 0.18
C GLN A 26 0.52 -29.50 0.54
N ARG A 27 0.08 -29.78 1.77
CA ARG A 27 -1.23 -29.36 2.28
C ARG A 27 -1.34 -27.84 2.32
N VAL A 28 -0.32 -27.15 2.84
CA VAL A 28 -0.26 -25.67 2.87
C VAL A 28 -0.30 -25.07 1.46
N LEU A 29 0.50 -25.61 0.53
CA LEU A 29 0.53 -25.18 -0.87
C LEU A 29 -0.85 -25.34 -1.56
N ARG A 30 -1.53 -26.47 -1.36
CA ARG A 30 -2.86 -26.73 -1.95
C ARG A 30 -3.94 -25.83 -1.34
N LEU A 31 -3.92 -25.63 -0.02
CA LEU A 31 -4.85 -24.71 0.65
C LEU A 31 -4.65 -23.28 0.17
N SER A 32 -3.39 -22.85 0.06
CA SER A 32 -3.04 -21.52 -0.46
C SER A 32 -3.50 -21.35 -1.91
N LEU A 33 -3.26 -22.34 -2.78
CA LEU A 33 -3.72 -22.30 -4.17
C LEU A 33 -5.25 -22.18 -4.27
N ALA A 34 -5.99 -22.90 -3.43
CA ALA A 34 -7.44 -22.79 -3.35
C ALA A 34 -7.87 -21.40 -2.88
N GLU A 35 -7.20 -20.86 -1.85
CA GLU A 35 -7.49 -19.54 -1.29
C GLU A 35 -7.22 -18.40 -2.29
N PHE A 36 -6.05 -18.39 -2.96
CA PHE A 36 -5.71 -17.41 -4.00
C PHE A 36 -6.63 -17.49 -5.22
N SER A 37 -7.38 -18.58 -5.38
CA SER A 37 -8.39 -18.76 -6.42
C SER A 37 -9.78 -18.24 -6.03
N LEU A 38 -9.97 -17.82 -4.77
CA LEU A 38 -11.26 -17.26 -4.32
C LEU A 38 -11.47 -15.82 -4.82
N PRO A 39 -12.73 -15.41 -5.08
CA PRO A 39 -13.04 -14.05 -5.52
C PRO A 39 -12.53 -12.95 -4.57
N LYS A 40 -12.49 -13.22 -3.25
CA LYS A 40 -11.94 -12.29 -2.26
C LYS A 40 -10.47 -11.93 -2.55
N PHE A 41 -9.66 -12.89 -3.01
CA PHE A 41 -8.26 -12.66 -3.33
C PHE A 41 -8.12 -11.85 -4.62
N TYR A 42 -8.98 -12.07 -5.61
CA TYR A 42 -8.99 -11.23 -6.82
C TYR A 42 -9.16 -9.75 -6.46
N ALA A 43 -10.04 -9.44 -5.51
CA ALA A 43 -10.22 -8.07 -5.02
C ALA A 43 -8.94 -7.49 -4.37
N LEU A 44 -8.18 -8.29 -3.61
CA LEU A 44 -6.89 -7.87 -3.04
C LEU A 44 -5.87 -7.49 -4.13
N PHE A 45 -5.88 -8.20 -5.26
CA PHE A 45 -5.04 -7.84 -6.42
C PHE A 45 -5.59 -6.66 -7.24
N GLY A 46 -6.69 -6.03 -6.81
CA GLY A 46 -7.35 -4.95 -7.53
C GLY A 46 -8.21 -5.43 -8.71
N LEU A 47 -8.40 -6.74 -8.88
CA LEU A 47 -9.16 -7.35 -9.97
C LEU A 47 -10.65 -7.26 -9.66
N SER A 48 -11.21 -6.05 -9.72
CA SER A 48 -12.62 -5.78 -9.41
C SER A 48 -13.58 -6.29 -10.49
N LYS A 49 -13.06 -6.55 -11.70
CA LYS A 49 -13.83 -7.07 -12.84
C LYS A 49 -13.05 -8.17 -13.52
N VAL A 50 -12.99 -9.36 -12.92
CA VAL A 50 -12.85 -10.57 -13.74
C VAL A 50 -14.13 -10.66 -14.57
N LYS A 51 -14.15 -9.97 -15.72
CA LYS A 51 -15.22 -10.10 -16.71
C LYS A 51 -15.25 -11.60 -17.00
N SER A 52 -16.30 -12.29 -16.54
CA SER A 52 -16.49 -13.69 -16.88
C SER A 52 -16.25 -13.86 -18.38
N ALA A 53 -15.58 -14.93 -18.79
CA ALA A 53 -15.37 -15.22 -20.21
C ALA A 53 -16.69 -15.10 -21.01
N SER A 54 -17.82 -15.41 -20.36
CA SER A 54 -19.17 -15.16 -20.87
C SER A 54 -19.49 -13.68 -21.13
N VAL A 55 -19.23 -12.77 -20.19
CA VAL A 55 -19.45 -11.32 -20.32
C VAL A 55 -18.57 -10.71 -21.41
N ILE A 56 -17.33 -11.20 -21.55
CA ILE A 56 -16.45 -10.81 -22.66
C ILE A 56 -17.06 -11.30 -23.97
N ALA A 57 -17.43 -12.58 -24.08
CA ALA A 57 -18.02 -13.16 -25.29
C ALA A 57 -19.32 -12.44 -25.74
N PHE A 58 -20.20 -12.07 -24.80
CA PHE A 58 -21.42 -11.33 -25.11
C PHE A 58 -21.14 -9.92 -25.65
N ARG A 59 -20.15 -9.20 -25.12
CA ARG A 59 -19.76 -7.87 -25.64
C ARG A 59 -19.11 -7.95 -27.02
N THR A 60 -18.25 -8.94 -27.25
CA THR A 60 -17.63 -9.15 -28.57
C THR A 60 -18.67 -9.52 -29.62
N GLY A 61 -19.73 -10.25 -29.23
CA GLY A 61 -20.86 -10.57 -30.11
C GLY A 61 -21.64 -9.33 -30.56
N ILE A 62 -21.91 -8.39 -29.66
CA ILE A 62 -22.61 -7.13 -29.98
C ILE A 62 -21.77 -6.25 -30.91
N ILE A 63 -20.45 -6.16 -30.70
CA ILE A 63 -19.54 -5.38 -31.55
C ILE A 63 -19.45 -5.96 -32.96
N ARG A 64 -19.43 -7.30 -33.10
CA ARG A 64 -19.46 -7.97 -34.41
C ARG A 64 -20.75 -7.72 -35.19
N GLN A 65 -21.90 -7.69 -34.52
CA GLN A 65 -23.17 -7.40 -35.18
C GLN A 65 -23.27 -5.95 -35.68
N GLN A 66 -22.70 -4.98 -34.96
CA GLN A 66 -22.65 -3.59 -35.42
C GLN A 66 -21.71 -3.37 -36.61
N GLN A 67 -20.58 -4.10 -36.69
CA GLN A 67 -19.69 -4.03 -37.85
C GLN A 67 -20.26 -4.69 -39.10
N GLN A 68 -21.07 -5.75 -38.95
CA GLN A 68 -21.73 -6.38 -40.10
C GLN A 68 -22.88 -5.56 -40.69
N GLN A 69 -23.53 -4.67 -39.92
CA GLN A 69 -24.55 -3.76 -40.45
C GLN A 69 -23.97 -2.53 -41.18
N GLN A 70 -22.70 -2.19 -40.98
CA GLN A 70 -22.04 -1.10 -41.71
C GLN A 70 -21.46 -1.53 -43.06
N HIS A 71 -21.20 -2.83 -43.28
CA HIS A 71 -20.59 -3.32 -44.53
C HIS A 71 -21.58 -3.68 -45.64
N SER A 72 -22.89 -3.70 -45.37
CA SER A 72 -23.90 -4.07 -46.37
C SER A 72 -24.39 -2.92 -47.26
N SER A 73 -23.91 -1.69 -47.05
CA SER A 73 -24.47 -0.50 -47.72
C SER A 73 -23.60 0.12 -48.83
N GLN A 74 -22.50 -0.51 -49.26
CA GLN A 74 -21.68 0.04 -50.35
C GLN A 74 -21.16 -1.04 -51.32
N ILE A 75 -22.02 -1.52 -52.22
CA ILE A 75 -21.55 -2.16 -53.46
C ILE A 75 -22.49 -1.79 -54.63
N LEU A 76 -22.05 -0.90 -55.53
CA LEU A 76 -22.21 -0.96 -57.01
C LEU A 76 -21.37 0.17 -57.68
N PRO A 77 -21.04 0.12 -58.99
CA PRO A 77 -19.64 0.11 -59.46
C PRO A 77 -19.24 1.40 -60.21
N GLN A 78 -17.94 1.71 -60.24
CA GLN A 78 -17.39 2.79 -61.06
C GLN A 78 -16.61 2.24 -62.25
N ASP A 79 -17.03 2.67 -63.43
CA ASP A 79 -16.30 2.58 -64.69
C ASP A 79 -15.68 3.96 -65.01
N LYS A 80 -14.41 3.91 -65.44
CA LYS A 80 -13.65 4.88 -66.23
C LYS A 80 -13.19 6.24 -65.66
N GLN A 81 -11.87 6.35 -65.70
CA GLN A 81 -11.02 7.55 -65.68
C GLN A 81 -11.40 8.54 -66.79
N GLN A 82 -11.36 9.85 -66.50
CA GLN A 82 -10.37 10.79 -67.07
C GLN A 82 -10.58 12.26 -66.63
N GLN A 83 -9.45 12.91 -66.37
CA GLN A 83 -9.12 14.35 -66.55
C GLN A 83 -9.64 15.39 -65.53
N GLN A 84 -8.65 15.97 -64.81
CA GLN A 84 -8.59 17.36 -64.32
C GLN A 84 -8.52 18.36 -65.52
N PRO A 85 -8.63 19.71 -65.38
CA PRO A 85 -8.31 20.51 -64.18
C PRO A 85 -9.13 21.83 -63.96
N GLN A 86 -8.71 22.59 -62.93
CA GLN A 86 -8.73 24.07 -62.79
C GLN A 86 -9.75 24.78 -61.87
N GLN A 87 -9.12 25.45 -60.87
CA GLN A 87 -9.24 26.88 -60.49
C GLN A 87 -10.36 27.41 -59.57
N GLN A 88 -9.89 27.91 -58.43
CA GLN A 88 -10.11 29.24 -57.82
C GLN A 88 -11.43 29.61 -57.08
N GLN A 89 -11.18 30.17 -55.88
CA GLN A 89 -11.88 31.25 -55.15
C GLN A 89 -13.10 30.93 -54.26
N GLN A 90 -12.97 31.34 -52.99
CA GLN A 90 -14.06 31.66 -52.02
C GLN A 90 -14.72 33.01 -52.39
N PRO A 91 -15.88 33.49 -51.83
CA PRO A 91 -16.53 33.12 -50.55
C PRO A 91 -18.10 33.14 -50.50
N GLN A 92 -18.65 32.86 -49.30
CA GLN A 92 -19.98 33.21 -48.72
C GLN A 92 -21.21 32.26 -48.82
N GLN A 93 -21.59 31.76 -47.63
CA GLN A 93 -22.91 31.54 -46.97
C GLN A 93 -24.19 31.30 -47.81
N ILE A 94 -24.95 30.23 -47.47
CA ILE A 94 -26.36 30.25 -46.96
C ILE A 94 -26.84 28.81 -46.62
N LEU A 95 -27.26 28.66 -45.36
CA LEU A 95 -28.37 27.89 -44.77
C LEU A 95 -28.95 26.62 -45.45
N THR A 96 -28.91 25.50 -44.70
CA THR A 96 -30.05 24.65 -44.24
C THR A 96 -29.72 23.15 -44.30
N GLY A 97 -29.82 22.48 -43.15
CA GLY A 97 -29.60 21.04 -43.04
C GLY A 97 -29.44 20.61 -41.59
N ARG A 98 -30.56 20.55 -40.88
CA ARG A 98 -30.75 20.01 -39.52
C ARG A 98 -29.87 18.75 -39.31
N SER A 99 -28.80 18.87 -38.52
CA SER A 99 -28.06 17.71 -38.01
C SER A 99 -28.33 17.58 -36.52
N MET A 100 -29.03 16.52 -36.14
CA MET A 100 -29.28 16.18 -34.75
C MET A 100 -27.95 15.85 -34.07
N THR A 101 -27.55 16.72 -33.16
CA THR A 101 -26.49 16.49 -32.18
C THR A 101 -26.87 15.27 -31.33
N ILE A 102 -26.19 14.13 -31.55
CA ILE A 102 -26.00 13.14 -30.48
C ILE A 102 -24.65 13.48 -29.86
N THR A 103 -24.71 14.25 -28.77
CA THR A 103 -23.61 14.42 -27.84
C THR A 103 -23.29 13.07 -27.20
N ASN A 104 -22.32 12.34 -27.74
CA ASN A 104 -21.59 11.35 -26.95
C ASN A 104 -20.57 12.11 -26.11
N THR A 105 -20.97 12.49 -24.91
CA THR A 105 -20.08 12.75 -23.78
C THR A 105 -19.32 11.47 -23.48
N TYR A 106 -18.23 11.23 -24.22
CA TYR A 106 -17.14 10.43 -23.72
C TYR A 106 -16.47 11.26 -22.63
N SER A 107 -17.02 11.20 -21.42
CA SER A 107 -16.19 11.40 -20.24
C SER A 107 -15.08 10.35 -20.34
N PRO A 108 -13.79 10.74 -20.37
CA PRO A 108 -12.75 9.78 -20.08
C PRO A 108 -12.94 9.49 -18.59
N THR A 109 -13.73 8.47 -18.26
CA THR A 109 -13.45 7.73 -17.04
C THR A 109 -12.04 7.24 -17.26
N ILE A 110 -11.08 7.98 -16.71
CA ILE A 110 -9.74 7.49 -16.41
C ILE A 110 -9.99 6.06 -15.93
N GLU A 111 -9.53 5.08 -16.70
CA GLU A 111 -9.37 3.74 -16.19
C GLU A 111 -8.47 3.95 -14.97
N GLN A 112 -9.07 4.12 -13.79
CA GLN A 112 -8.36 4.11 -12.53
C GLN A 112 -7.74 2.73 -12.53
N SER A 113 -6.47 2.71 -12.93
CA SER A 113 -5.64 1.51 -12.99
C SER A 113 -5.97 0.69 -11.75
N GLU A 114 -6.36 -0.56 -11.94
CA GLU A 114 -6.62 -1.54 -10.89
C GLU A 114 -5.38 -1.59 -9.96
N ARG A 115 -5.32 -0.67 -8.99
CA ARG A 115 -4.19 -0.50 -8.08
C ARG A 115 -4.53 -1.24 -6.81
N MET A 116 -3.84 -2.35 -6.59
CA MET A 116 -3.74 -3.01 -5.28
C MET A 116 -3.40 -1.97 -4.20
N SER A 117 -4.23 -1.90 -3.15
CA SER A 117 -4.01 -1.03 -1.99
C SER A 117 -2.83 -1.51 -1.15
N LEU A 118 -2.26 -0.63 -0.30
CA LEU A 118 -1.15 -0.98 0.58
C LEU A 118 -1.53 -2.10 1.57
N THR A 119 -2.74 -2.04 2.15
CA THR A 119 -3.27 -3.10 3.02
C THR A 119 -3.44 -4.44 2.30
N SER A 120 -3.88 -4.41 1.03
CA SER A 120 -3.99 -5.64 0.24
C SER A 120 -2.61 -6.22 -0.06
N LEU A 121 -1.64 -5.35 -0.37
CA LEU A 121 -0.24 -5.76 -0.58
C LEU A 121 0.36 -6.38 0.69
N GLU A 122 0.11 -5.78 1.86
CA GLU A 122 0.52 -6.34 3.16
C GLU A 122 -0.06 -7.75 3.35
N THR A 123 -1.38 -7.91 3.18
CA THR A 123 -2.06 -9.21 3.31
C THR A 123 -1.46 -10.26 2.37
N ILE A 124 -1.29 -9.90 1.09
CA ILE A 124 -0.69 -10.80 0.10
C ILE A 124 0.75 -11.15 0.47
N THR A 125 1.53 -10.18 0.94
CA THR A 125 2.94 -10.40 1.32
C THR A 125 3.05 -11.33 2.52
N ASP A 126 2.20 -11.17 3.53
CA ASP A 126 2.16 -12.06 4.70
C ASP A 126 1.82 -13.49 4.30
N THR A 127 0.81 -13.69 3.44
CA THR A 127 0.47 -15.02 2.93
C THR A 127 1.61 -15.63 2.10
N LEU A 128 2.29 -14.82 1.27
CA LEU A 128 3.43 -15.30 0.48
C LEU A 128 4.64 -15.64 1.36
N LEU A 129 4.84 -14.90 2.46
CA LEU A 129 5.89 -15.20 3.44
C LEU A 129 5.63 -16.51 4.16
N GLU A 130 4.42 -16.72 4.67
CA GLU A 130 4.03 -17.99 5.32
C GLU A 130 4.25 -19.18 4.39
N LEU A 131 3.86 -19.04 3.12
CA LEU A 131 4.06 -20.07 2.11
C LEU A 131 5.54 -20.34 1.81
N MET A 132 6.32 -19.27 1.65
CA MET A 132 7.75 -19.39 1.42
C MET A 132 8.44 -20.09 2.58
N GLU A 133 8.13 -19.71 3.83
CA GLU A 133 8.68 -20.31 5.04
C GLU A 133 8.30 -21.79 5.15
N ALA A 134 7.06 -22.17 4.80
CA ALA A 134 6.65 -23.56 4.73
C ALA A 134 7.48 -24.36 3.72
N CYS A 135 7.67 -23.83 2.50
CA CYS A 135 8.51 -24.47 1.48
C CYS A 135 9.98 -24.59 1.89
N MET A 136 10.53 -23.56 2.54
CA MET A 136 11.93 -23.52 2.94
C MET A 136 12.31 -24.65 3.90
N ASN A 137 11.38 -25.15 4.72
CA ASN A 137 11.64 -26.25 5.65
C ASN A 137 12.04 -27.56 4.96
N ASP A 138 11.60 -27.76 3.72
CA ASP A 138 11.87 -28.97 2.94
C ASP A 138 13.01 -28.79 1.92
N ILE A 139 13.62 -27.59 1.85
CA ILE A 139 14.68 -27.27 0.90
C ILE A 139 15.98 -27.01 1.67
N PRO A 140 17.00 -27.87 1.55
CA PRO A 140 18.28 -27.65 2.22
C PRO A 140 18.97 -26.38 1.68
N ASP A 141 19.65 -25.66 2.58
CA ASP A 141 20.40 -24.43 2.28
C ASP A 141 19.58 -23.36 1.52
N CYS A 142 18.28 -23.28 1.78
CA CYS A 142 17.38 -22.35 1.09
C CYS A 142 17.56 -20.90 1.56
N GLU A 143 18.02 -20.03 0.67
CA GLU A 143 18.24 -18.59 0.94
C GLU A 143 17.13 -17.68 0.41
N TRP A 144 15.97 -18.22 0.01
CA TRP A 144 14.91 -17.44 -0.66
C TRP A 144 14.47 -16.22 0.15
N LEU A 145 14.25 -16.39 1.46
CA LEU A 145 13.85 -15.28 2.32
C LEU A 145 14.94 -14.20 2.42
N ALA A 146 16.22 -14.61 2.55
CA ALA A 146 17.33 -13.66 2.62
C ALA A 146 17.48 -12.86 1.31
N GLN A 147 17.34 -13.53 0.17
CA GLN A 147 17.36 -12.88 -1.14
C GLN A 147 16.18 -11.92 -1.32
N TRP A 148 14.99 -12.32 -0.89
CA TRP A 148 13.80 -11.46 -0.95
C TRP A 148 13.93 -10.24 -0.05
N GLN A 149 14.43 -10.41 1.17
CA GLN A 149 14.73 -9.33 2.11
C GLN A 149 15.72 -8.33 1.53
N GLU A 150 16.83 -8.78 0.95
CA GLU A 150 17.84 -7.90 0.36
C GLU A 150 17.28 -7.12 -0.84
N LEU A 151 16.53 -7.78 -1.73
CA LEU A 151 15.87 -7.11 -2.85
C LEU A 151 14.85 -6.07 -2.37
N ALA A 152 13.95 -6.43 -1.45
CA ALA A 152 12.93 -5.53 -0.93
C ALA A 152 13.56 -4.30 -0.25
N LYS A 153 14.61 -4.52 0.55
CA LYS A 153 15.38 -3.46 1.21
C LYS A 153 16.02 -2.50 0.22
N ARG A 154 16.65 -3.02 -0.85
CA ARG A 154 17.24 -2.19 -1.92
C ARG A 154 16.19 -1.31 -2.58
N PHE A 155 15.03 -1.86 -2.93
CA PHE A 155 13.95 -1.08 -3.54
C PHE A 155 13.28 -0.10 -2.56
N ALA A 156 13.21 -0.43 -1.27
CA ALA A 156 12.64 0.45 -0.25
C ALA A 156 13.51 1.70 -0.01
N PHE A 157 14.84 1.54 -0.04
CA PHE A 157 15.79 2.63 0.26
C PHE A 157 16.39 3.32 -0.97
N GLN A 158 16.11 2.80 -2.17
CA GLN A 158 16.40 3.49 -3.42
C GLN A 158 15.22 4.38 -3.80
N PHE A 159 15.48 5.66 -4.05
CA PHE A 159 14.44 6.60 -4.48
C PHE A 159 13.84 6.15 -5.82
N ASN A 160 12.57 5.76 -5.78
CA ASN A 160 11.75 5.43 -6.95
C ASN A 160 10.28 5.60 -6.57
N PRO A 161 9.69 6.79 -6.72
CA PRO A 161 8.32 7.09 -6.25
C PRO A 161 7.26 6.09 -6.71
N ALA A 162 7.44 5.47 -7.88
CA ALA A 162 6.48 4.52 -8.42
C ALA A 162 6.47 3.16 -7.69
N LEU A 163 7.61 2.74 -7.13
CA LEU A 163 7.78 1.42 -6.51
C LEU A 163 8.04 1.49 -5.01
N GLN A 164 8.61 2.60 -4.53
CA GLN A 164 9.16 2.74 -3.20
C GLN A 164 8.12 2.49 -2.08
N PRO A 165 6.88 3.04 -2.12
CA PRO A 165 5.89 2.75 -1.08
C PRO A 165 5.58 1.26 -0.97
N ARG A 166 5.45 0.58 -2.11
CA ARG A 166 5.17 -0.85 -2.18
C ARG A 166 6.34 -1.69 -1.68
N ALA A 167 7.57 -1.32 -2.04
CA ALA A 167 8.77 -1.99 -1.56
C ALA A 167 8.96 -1.85 -0.04
N ILE A 168 8.60 -0.68 0.51
CA ILE A 168 8.63 -0.41 1.95
C ILE A 168 7.65 -1.33 2.69
N ILE A 169 6.41 -1.50 2.20
CA ILE A 169 5.45 -2.45 2.75
C ILE A 169 6.03 -3.87 2.75
N VAL A 170 6.52 -4.34 1.59
CA VAL A 170 7.07 -5.68 1.47
C VAL A 170 8.25 -5.89 2.44
N TYR A 171 9.17 -4.92 2.51
CA TYR A 171 10.29 -4.95 3.45
C TYR A 171 9.84 -5.04 4.91
N GLY A 172 8.80 -4.29 5.31
CA GLY A 172 8.24 -4.36 6.66
C GLY A 172 7.63 -5.73 6.98
N CYS A 173 6.94 -6.36 6.03
CA CYS A 173 6.31 -7.67 6.23
C CYS A 173 7.32 -8.81 6.40
N ILE A 174 8.37 -8.83 5.56
CA ILE A 174 9.29 -9.98 5.47
C ILE A 174 10.51 -9.86 6.38
N SER A 175 10.77 -8.69 6.95
CA SER A 175 11.87 -8.48 7.89
C SER A 175 11.70 -9.33 9.14
N LYS A 176 12.79 -9.98 9.58
CA LYS A 176 12.84 -10.76 10.82
C LYS A 176 13.74 -10.11 11.89
N THR A 177 14.58 -9.16 11.49
CA THR A 177 15.41 -8.34 12.36
C THR A 177 15.46 -6.92 11.80
N THR A 178 15.73 -5.94 12.65
CA THR A 178 15.98 -4.56 12.20
C THR A 178 17.04 -3.89 13.06
N SER A 179 17.69 -2.88 12.49
CA SER A 179 18.68 -2.05 13.15
C SER A 179 18.22 -0.59 13.26
N ASP A 180 18.82 0.13 14.21
CA ASP A 180 18.70 1.58 14.34
C ASP A 180 18.94 2.32 13.02
N ARG A 181 19.84 1.82 12.17
CA ARG A 181 20.20 2.45 10.89
C ARG A 181 19.04 2.41 9.90
N GLU A 182 18.32 1.30 9.84
CA GLU A 182 17.17 1.13 8.93
C GLU A 182 16.00 2.00 9.37
N ILE A 183 15.68 1.99 10.67
CA ILE A 183 14.64 2.88 11.22
C ILE A 183 14.97 4.34 10.97
N LYS A 184 16.21 4.78 11.25
CA LYS A 184 16.66 6.16 10.96
C LYS A 184 16.59 6.48 9.46
N THR A 185 16.79 5.51 8.58
CA THR A 185 16.68 5.72 7.13
C THR A 185 15.23 5.92 6.72
N LEU A 186 14.30 5.09 7.20
CA LEU A 186 12.87 5.28 7.02
C LEU A 186 12.40 6.63 7.54
N LEU A 187 12.82 7.03 8.74
CA LEU A 187 12.48 8.34 9.31
C LEU A 187 13.01 9.52 8.48
N ARG A 188 14.20 9.41 7.87
CA ARG A 188 14.68 10.44 6.93
C ARG A 188 13.84 10.53 5.66
N ILE A 189 13.37 9.40 5.14
CA ILE A 189 12.46 9.39 3.99
C ILE A 189 11.11 10.02 4.40
N LEU A 190 10.60 9.67 5.59
CA LEU A 190 9.37 10.23 6.16
C LEU A 190 9.44 11.75 6.28
N VAL A 191 10.52 12.30 6.83
CA VAL A 191 10.71 13.76 6.95
C VAL A 191 10.62 14.43 5.58
N LYS A 192 11.33 13.91 4.56
CA LYS A 192 11.26 14.45 3.19
C LYS A 192 9.88 14.34 2.57
N ALA A 193 9.18 13.22 2.82
CA ALA A 193 7.83 13.02 2.34
C ALA A 193 6.87 14.05 2.97
N LEU A 194 6.98 14.28 4.28
CA LEU A 194 6.22 15.27 5.04
C LEU A 194 6.52 16.72 4.63
N GLU A 195 7.76 17.05 4.26
CA GLU A 195 8.13 18.39 3.76
C GLU A 195 7.38 18.75 2.47
N SER A 196 7.19 17.77 1.57
CA SER A 196 6.43 17.98 0.33
C SER A 196 4.93 17.78 0.50
N PHE A 197 4.54 16.97 1.49
CA PHE A 197 3.19 16.47 1.76
C PHE A 197 2.42 16.05 0.48
N SER A 198 3.14 15.49 -0.49
CA SER A 198 2.63 15.24 -1.85
C SER A 198 2.29 13.78 -2.13
N ASP A 199 2.91 12.86 -1.37
CA ASP A 199 2.78 11.42 -1.56
C ASP A 199 2.32 10.77 -0.25
N ILE A 200 0.99 10.79 -0.03
CA ILE A 200 0.37 10.21 1.17
C ILE A 200 0.62 8.70 1.23
N ASP A 201 0.64 8.01 0.09
CA ASP A 201 0.93 6.56 0.02
C ASP A 201 2.36 6.26 0.50
N LEU A 202 3.35 7.10 0.16
CA LEU A 202 4.70 6.97 0.68
C LEU A 202 4.74 7.17 2.19
N ILE A 203 4.12 8.22 2.71
CA ILE A 203 4.05 8.49 4.15
C ILE A 203 3.40 7.31 4.88
N ASP A 204 2.25 6.86 4.39
CA ASP A 204 1.48 5.76 4.96
C ASP A 204 2.27 4.44 4.96
N SER A 205 2.92 4.11 3.84
CA SER A 205 3.74 2.91 3.74
C SER A 205 4.90 2.88 4.74
N ILE A 206 5.52 4.04 5.00
CA ILE A 206 6.60 4.15 6.00
C ILE A 206 6.04 3.92 7.39
N ILE A 207 4.88 4.48 7.72
CA ILE A 207 4.24 4.29 9.03
C ILE A 207 3.86 2.82 9.24
N MET A 208 3.25 2.18 8.24
CA MET A 208 2.94 0.74 8.28
C MET A 208 4.22 -0.10 8.44
N CYS A 209 5.27 0.19 7.68
CA CYS A 209 6.55 -0.52 7.80
C CYS A 209 7.18 -0.34 9.18
N LEU A 210 7.24 0.89 9.71
CA LEU A 210 7.76 1.17 11.04
C LEU A 210 6.97 0.43 12.13
N THR A 211 5.64 0.33 11.99
CA THR A 211 4.78 -0.44 12.90
C THR A 211 5.26 -1.88 12.98
N ARG A 212 5.55 -2.53 11.84
CA ARG A 212 6.02 -3.92 11.80
C ARG A 212 7.46 -4.11 12.28
N LEU A 213 8.34 -3.14 12.03
CA LEU A 213 9.74 -3.22 12.42
C LEU A 213 9.97 -2.93 13.91
N LEU A 214 9.06 -2.19 14.55
CA LEU A 214 9.23 -1.74 15.92
C LEU A 214 9.44 -2.88 16.94
N PRO A 215 8.69 -4.01 16.90
CA PRO A 215 8.94 -5.15 17.78
C PRO A 215 10.26 -5.87 17.50
N LEU A 216 10.81 -5.72 16.30
CA LEU A 216 12.06 -6.38 15.88
C LEU A 216 13.30 -5.58 16.29
N LEU A 217 13.11 -4.34 16.76
CA LEU A 217 14.20 -3.46 17.15
C LEU A 217 14.71 -3.85 18.54
N SER A 218 16.03 -3.79 18.72
CA SER A 218 16.66 -4.13 20.01
C SER A 218 16.01 -3.35 21.18
N PRO A 219 15.72 -4.00 22.32
CA PRO A 219 15.12 -3.37 23.49
C PRO A 219 15.91 -2.18 24.05
N GLU A 220 17.22 -2.17 23.84
CA GLU A 220 18.13 -1.10 24.28
C GLU A 220 18.05 0.16 23.41
N SER A 221 17.35 0.09 22.27
CA SER A 221 17.26 1.22 21.35
C SER A 221 16.48 2.39 21.96
N LYS A 222 17.09 3.57 21.95
CA LYS A 222 16.43 4.82 22.38
C LYS A 222 15.29 5.23 21.44
N ILE A 223 15.21 4.65 20.24
CA ILE A 223 14.21 5.00 19.22
C ILE A 223 12.78 4.71 19.71
N HIS A 224 12.58 3.68 20.53
CA HIS A 224 11.26 3.32 21.07
C HIS A 224 10.54 4.50 21.72
N LYS A 225 11.26 5.30 22.51
CA LYS A 225 10.71 6.48 23.20
C LYS A 225 10.38 7.63 22.24
N PHE A 226 11.15 7.77 21.16
CA PHE A 226 10.89 8.79 20.15
C PHE A 226 9.75 8.40 19.21
N MET A 227 9.56 7.10 18.97
CA MET A 227 8.50 6.60 18.11
C MET A 227 7.11 6.94 18.67
N PHE A 228 6.94 6.95 19.99
CA PHE A 228 5.74 7.45 20.67
C PHE A 228 5.36 8.86 20.20
N TRP A 229 6.32 9.79 20.23
CA TRP A 229 6.08 11.18 19.87
C TRP A 229 5.90 11.38 18.37
N ILE A 230 6.58 10.57 17.55
CA ILE A 230 6.39 10.55 16.10
C ILE A 230 4.96 10.11 15.77
N ALA A 231 4.48 9.03 16.38
CA ALA A 231 3.12 8.54 16.20
C ALA A 231 2.08 9.61 16.59
N LEU A 232 2.26 10.26 17.75
CA LEU A 232 1.39 11.37 18.16
C LEU A 232 1.39 12.54 17.17
N SER A 233 2.54 12.87 16.58
CA SER A 233 2.66 13.94 15.59
C SER A 233 1.93 13.58 14.29
N ILE A 234 2.01 12.32 13.86
CA ILE A 234 1.29 11.81 12.68
C ILE A 234 -0.23 11.92 12.88
N LEU A 235 -0.75 11.60 14.07
CA LEU A 235 -2.17 11.74 14.38
C LEU A 235 -2.69 13.19 14.25
N GLN A 236 -1.79 14.19 14.26
CA GLN A 236 -2.15 15.60 14.11
C GLN A 236 -2.08 16.10 12.67
N LEU A 237 -1.78 15.25 11.69
CA LEU A 237 -1.70 15.63 10.27
C LEU A 237 -3.07 15.83 9.60
N GLU A 238 -4.19 15.59 10.33
CA GLU A 238 -5.58 15.73 9.85
C GLU A 238 -5.93 14.91 8.58
N GLU A 239 -5.16 13.86 8.26
CA GLU A 239 -5.41 12.95 7.14
C GLU A 239 -5.97 11.62 7.62
N THR A 240 -7.15 11.21 7.14
CA THR A 240 -7.86 10.01 7.62
C THR A 240 -7.04 8.72 7.44
N GLN A 241 -6.36 8.57 6.30
CA GLN A 241 -5.51 7.41 6.03
C GLN A 241 -4.34 7.35 7.01
N LEU A 242 -3.65 8.48 7.19
CA LEU A 242 -2.50 8.57 8.10
C LEU A 242 -2.91 8.45 9.56
N TYR A 243 -4.13 8.86 9.93
CA TYR A 243 -4.64 8.70 11.28
C TYR A 243 -4.77 7.23 11.66
N ALA A 244 -5.31 6.39 10.76
CA ALA A 244 -5.44 4.96 11.00
C ALA A 244 -4.07 4.29 11.23
N SER A 245 -3.12 4.53 10.32
CA SER A 245 -1.77 3.97 10.43
C SER A 245 -0.97 4.56 11.59
N GLY A 246 -1.12 5.85 11.89
CA GLY A 246 -0.50 6.51 13.02
C GLY A 246 -1.02 5.98 14.36
N LEU A 247 -2.30 5.62 14.43
CA LEU A 247 -2.89 5.01 15.62
C LEU A 247 -2.35 3.59 15.82
N ALA A 248 -2.28 2.80 14.75
CA ALA A 248 -1.67 1.47 14.79
C ALA A 248 -0.20 1.52 15.22
N LEU A 249 0.57 2.50 14.73
CA LEU A 249 1.95 2.72 15.17
C LEU A 249 2.04 3.05 16.67
N LEU A 250 1.14 3.90 17.17
CA LEU A 250 1.10 4.26 18.59
C LEU A 250 0.73 3.05 19.46
N GLU A 251 -0.28 2.29 19.07
CA GLU A 251 -0.70 1.06 19.75
C GLU A 251 0.45 0.06 19.82
N GLN A 252 1.09 -0.22 18.68
CA GLN A 252 2.23 -1.13 18.61
C GLN A 252 3.40 -0.62 19.46
N ASN A 253 3.66 0.69 19.46
CA ASN A 253 4.71 1.28 20.29
C ASN A 253 4.43 1.14 21.78
N LEU A 254 3.18 1.33 22.22
CA LEU A 254 2.80 1.13 23.61
C LEU A 254 2.96 -0.33 24.04
N HIS A 255 2.56 -1.29 23.19
CA HIS A 255 2.80 -2.71 23.45
C HIS A 255 4.30 -3.03 23.56
N THR A 256 5.11 -2.50 22.64
CA THR A 256 6.57 -2.71 22.67
C THR A 256 7.21 -2.09 23.91
N LEU A 257 6.81 -0.87 24.30
CA LEU A 257 7.29 -0.21 25.50
C LEU A 257 6.89 -0.94 26.77
N ASP A 258 5.65 -1.43 26.86
CA ASP A 258 5.17 -2.20 28.01
C ASP A 258 6.01 -3.46 28.22
N HIS A 259 6.21 -4.26 27.17
CA HIS A 259 7.03 -5.47 27.24
C HIS A 259 8.50 -5.19 27.63
N MET A 260 9.06 -4.04 27.23
CA MET A 260 10.46 -3.69 27.52
C MET A 260 10.67 -3.14 28.92
N LEU A 261 9.71 -2.38 29.42
CA LEU A 261 9.86 -1.59 30.63
C LEU A 261 9.05 -2.16 31.80
N SER A 262 8.31 -3.26 31.59
CA SER A 262 7.37 -3.85 32.55
C SER A 262 6.45 -2.79 33.18
N LEU A 263 5.98 -1.84 32.37
CA LEU A 263 5.32 -0.62 32.87
C LEU A 263 4.06 -0.95 33.68
N PHE A 264 3.39 -2.04 33.35
CA PHE A 264 2.18 -2.50 34.03
C PHE A 264 2.38 -3.66 35.02
N GLU A 265 3.61 -4.11 35.28
CA GLU A 265 3.86 -5.11 36.33
C GLU A 265 3.85 -4.46 37.72
N ASN A 266 3.11 -5.06 38.66
CA ASN A 266 2.90 -4.59 40.03
C ASN A 266 4.15 -4.73 40.91
N THR A 267 5.26 -4.10 40.54
CA THR A 267 6.46 -4.04 41.37
C THR A 267 6.35 -2.84 42.32
N SER A 268 6.67 -3.08 43.57
CA SER A 268 6.57 -2.19 44.74
C SER A 268 6.81 -0.71 44.41
N ALA A 269 5.92 0.14 44.92
CA ALA A 269 5.72 1.57 44.65
C ALA A 269 6.93 2.54 44.76
N HIS A 270 8.16 2.06 44.94
CA HIS A 270 9.33 2.89 45.23
C HIS A 270 10.24 3.12 44.00
N GLN A 271 10.01 2.47 42.86
CA GLN A 271 10.85 2.66 41.67
C GLN A 271 10.15 2.43 40.32
N GLN A 272 8.81 2.45 40.27
CA GLN A 272 8.09 2.34 39.00
C GLN A 272 8.26 3.66 38.22
N GLN A 273 9.02 3.61 37.12
CA GLN A 273 9.04 4.72 36.17
C GLN A 273 7.70 4.73 35.45
N THR A 274 6.90 5.79 35.65
CA THR A 274 5.63 5.94 34.94
C THR A 274 5.87 6.23 33.46
N LEU A 275 4.95 5.82 32.59
CA LEU A 275 4.98 6.18 31.17
C LEU A 275 5.17 7.70 30.99
N GLU A 276 4.46 8.50 31.79
CA GLU A 276 4.60 9.95 31.84
C GLU A 276 6.06 10.37 32.04
N LYS A 277 6.73 9.87 33.07
CA LYS A 277 8.12 10.24 33.36
C LYS A 277 9.04 9.88 32.20
N ILE A 278 8.95 8.65 31.70
CA ILE A 278 9.83 8.15 30.64
C ILE A 278 9.64 8.94 29.34
N MET A 279 8.39 9.23 28.97
CA MET A 279 8.08 9.96 27.75
C MET A 279 8.47 11.43 27.90
N MET A 280 8.24 12.05 29.06
CA MET A 280 8.62 13.45 29.31
C MET A 280 10.15 13.63 29.35
N ASP A 281 10.89 12.70 29.95
CA ASP A 281 12.36 12.69 29.93
C ASP A 281 12.89 12.57 28.48
N ALA A 282 12.26 11.73 27.65
CA ALA A 282 12.62 11.62 26.23
C ALA A 282 12.25 12.86 25.42
N ARG A 283 11.23 13.61 25.85
CA ARG A 283 10.75 14.83 25.20
C ARG A 283 11.56 16.06 25.53
N GLU A 284 12.18 16.13 26.71
CA GLU A 284 12.91 17.31 27.20
C GLU A 284 13.92 17.88 26.18
N PRO A 285 14.76 17.07 25.49
CA PRO A 285 15.70 17.58 24.49
C PRO A 285 15.01 18.15 23.23
N LEU A 286 13.73 17.85 23.03
CA LEU A 286 12.93 18.20 21.86
C LEU A 286 11.85 19.25 22.17
N GLU A 287 11.89 19.88 23.34
CA GLU A 287 10.83 20.78 23.81
C GLU A 287 10.51 21.89 22.80
N TRP A 288 11.54 22.45 22.16
CA TRP A 288 11.35 23.55 21.21
C TRP A 288 10.57 23.12 19.97
N GLN A 289 10.83 21.92 19.45
CA GLN A 289 10.14 21.34 18.30
C GLN A 289 8.66 21.09 18.63
N PHE A 290 8.38 20.59 19.83
CA PHE A 290 7.01 20.29 20.26
C PHE A 290 6.18 21.52 20.66
N LYS A 291 6.81 22.66 20.97
CA LYS A 291 6.11 23.87 21.40
C LYS A 291 5.05 24.34 20.41
N GLN A 292 5.33 24.24 19.11
CA GLN A 292 4.39 24.61 18.06
C GLN A 292 3.21 23.62 17.97
N LEU A 293 3.52 22.32 18.08
CA LEU A 293 2.50 21.26 18.10
C LEU A 293 1.55 21.45 19.28
N ASP A 294 2.08 21.59 20.49
CA ASP A 294 1.29 21.79 21.72
C ASP A 294 0.42 23.04 21.64
N ALA A 295 0.98 24.15 21.15
CA ALA A 295 0.25 25.41 20.99
C ALA A 295 -0.93 25.27 20.01
N SER A 296 -0.75 24.53 18.90
CA SER A 296 -1.82 24.25 17.94
C SER A 296 -2.94 23.37 18.51
N MET A 297 -2.61 22.59 19.55
CA MET A 297 -3.54 21.70 20.25
C MET A 297 -4.20 22.36 21.45
N GLY A 298 -3.61 23.42 22.00
CA GLY A 298 -4.03 24.03 23.26
C GLY A 298 -3.88 23.10 24.46
N LEU A 299 -2.99 22.10 24.35
CA LEU A 299 -2.76 21.07 25.37
C LEU A 299 -1.32 21.14 25.86
N SER A 300 -1.12 20.78 27.13
CA SER A 300 0.21 20.77 27.76
C SER A 300 0.43 19.43 28.45
N PHE A 301 1.38 18.66 27.93
CA PHE A 301 1.83 17.41 28.57
C PHE A 301 2.52 17.68 29.93
N LYS A 302 3.03 18.89 30.17
CA LYS A 302 3.59 19.31 31.47
C LYS A 302 2.51 19.54 32.53
N SER A 303 1.29 19.88 32.12
CA SER A 303 0.19 20.18 33.04
C SER A 303 -0.55 18.91 33.45
N ASN A 304 -0.86 18.04 32.49
CA ASN A 304 -1.43 16.72 32.74
C ASN A 304 -1.15 15.82 31.53
N PHE A 305 -0.25 14.85 31.70
CA PHE A 305 0.17 13.96 30.64
C PHE A 305 -0.99 13.16 30.03
N ASN A 306 -1.79 12.50 30.87
CA ASN A 306 -2.87 11.63 30.43
C ASN A 306 -3.97 12.42 29.69
N PHE A 307 -4.34 13.59 30.20
CA PHE A 307 -5.32 14.46 29.55
C PHE A 307 -4.83 14.97 28.19
N ALA A 308 -3.56 15.41 28.12
CA ALA A 308 -2.97 15.83 26.86
C ALA A 308 -2.93 14.69 25.84
N LEU A 309 -2.53 13.48 26.26
CA LEU A 309 -2.52 12.29 25.42
C LEU A 309 -3.91 11.97 24.84
N VAL A 310 -4.93 11.87 25.71
CA VAL A 310 -6.31 11.62 25.28
C VAL A 310 -6.82 12.73 24.35
N GLY A 311 -6.46 13.99 24.61
CA GLY A 311 -6.81 15.12 23.75
C GLY A 311 -6.24 14.98 22.33
N HIS A 312 -5.00 14.50 22.19
CA HIS A 312 -4.37 14.22 20.89
C HIS A 312 -5.05 13.06 20.14
N LEU A 313 -5.51 12.04 20.88
CA LEU A 313 -6.25 10.90 20.30
C LEU A 313 -7.65 11.32 19.81
N ILE A 314 -8.40 12.08 20.60
CA ILE A 314 -9.78 12.44 20.25
C ILE A 314 -9.83 13.45 19.10
N LYS A 315 -8.92 14.41 19.05
CA LYS A 315 -8.93 15.45 18.00
C LYS A 315 -8.64 14.86 16.63
N GLY A 316 -7.67 13.95 16.50
CA GLY A 316 -7.34 13.37 15.20
C GLY A 316 -8.47 12.55 14.57
N LYS A 317 -9.47 12.11 15.34
CA LYS A 317 -10.69 11.45 14.83
C LYS A 317 -11.77 12.44 14.35
N LYS A 318 -11.71 13.70 14.77
CA LYS A 318 -12.73 14.72 14.48
C LYS A 318 -12.37 15.51 13.22
N LYS A 319 -12.54 14.89 12.04
CA LYS A 319 -12.84 15.54 10.75
C LYS A 319 -13.08 14.45 9.71
#